data_AF-A0A243RYL7-F1
#
_entry.id   AF-A0A243RYL7-F1
#
_cell.length_a   1.000
_cell.length_b   1.000
_cell.length_c   1.000
_cell.angle_alpha   90.00
_cell.angle_beta   90.00
_cell.angle_gamma   90.00
#
_symmetry.space_group_name_H-M   'P 1'
#
loop_
_entity.id
_entity.type
_entity.pdbx_description
1 polymer ?
#
loop_
_entity_poly.entity_id
_entity_poly.type
_entity_poly.pdbx_seq_one_letter_code
_entity_poly.pdbx_strand_id
1 'polypeptide(L)'
;LQARLEEAGWGGTPRRTSAVVLAAAGSRDPDAKTDTTRTAHLLAARLGVPVLPAYASAATPTVETAVRTLLARGRRHIALASYFTAPGRFATECAQAAPWIAAAPLGTHPSMAHLLLHRYDETLAAASTAVPELASA
;
A
#
# COMPACT_ATOMS: atom_id res chain seq x y z
N LEU A 1 3.86 -3.78 4.23
CA LEU A 1 4.45 -3.09 3.05
C LEU A 1 5.96 -2.96 3.15
N GLN A 2 6.54 -2.33 4.17
CA GLN A 2 8.01 -2.28 4.33
C GLN A 2 8.65 -3.67 4.33
N ALA A 3 8.15 -4.62 5.14
CA ALA A 3 8.69 -5.98 5.16
C ALA A 3 8.67 -6.66 3.77
N ARG A 4 7.58 -6.52 3.01
CA ARG A 4 7.50 -7.00 1.62
C ARG A 4 8.51 -6.33 0.68
N LEU A 5 8.82 -5.05 0.89
CA LEU A 5 9.86 -4.36 0.14
C LEU A 5 11.24 -4.92 0.52
N GLU A 6 11.52 -5.11 1.81
CA GLU A 6 12.79 -5.66 2.32
C GLU A 6 13.02 -7.09 1.80
N GLU A 7 11.99 -7.94 1.82
CA GLU A 7 12.01 -9.28 1.20
C GLU A 7 12.36 -9.23 -0.30
N ALA A 8 11.93 -8.18 -1.01
CA ALA A 8 12.22 -7.96 -2.42
C ALA A 8 13.59 -7.29 -2.66
N GLY A 9 14.40 -7.07 -1.63
CA GLY A 9 15.72 -6.47 -1.73
C GLY A 9 15.75 -4.95 -1.53
N TRP A 10 14.72 -4.36 -0.93
CA TRP A 10 14.74 -2.94 -0.56
C TRP A 10 15.81 -2.67 0.50
N GLY A 11 16.73 -1.77 0.17
CA GLY A 11 17.86 -1.41 1.03
C GLY A 11 19.12 -1.19 0.20
N GLY A 12 20.19 -0.69 0.83
CA GLY A 12 21.50 -0.54 0.18
C GLY A 12 21.63 0.58 -0.86
N THR A 13 20.54 1.24 -1.24
CA THR A 13 20.55 2.36 -2.21
C THR A 13 20.52 3.73 -1.50
N PRO A 14 21.13 4.79 -2.09
CA PRO A 14 21.07 6.12 -1.50
C PRO A 14 19.64 6.67 -1.43
N ARG A 15 19.20 7.15 -0.26
CA ARG A 15 17.86 7.75 -0.07
C ARG A 15 17.53 8.86 -1.07
N ARG A 16 18.52 9.68 -1.44
CA ARG A 16 18.36 10.79 -2.41
C ARG A 16 17.93 10.31 -3.81
N THR A 17 18.30 9.10 -4.21
CA THR A 17 17.93 8.52 -5.51
C THR A 17 16.81 7.49 -5.39
N SER A 18 16.35 7.19 -4.17
CA SER A 18 15.36 6.16 -3.91
C SER A 18 13.95 6.74 -3.79
N ALA A 19 12.97 5.97 -4.27
CA ALA A 19 11.55 6.26 -4.11
C ALA A 19 10.73 4.97 -4.27
N VAL A 20 9.45 5.05 -3.94
CA VAL A 20 8.52 3.92 -4.06
C VAL A 20 7.26 4.36 -4.81
N VAL A 21 6.73 3.47 -5.64
CA VAL A 21 5.36 3.55 -6.14
C VAL A 21 4.51 2.56 -5.34
N LEU A 22 3.47 3.05 -4.67
CA LEU A 22 2.47 2.22 -4.01
C LEU A 22 1.38 1.89 -5.03
N ALA A 23 1.41 0.68 -5.58
CA ALA A 23 0.47 0.24 -6.59
C ALA A 23 -0.76 -0.40 -5.94
N ALA A 24 -1.94 0.13 -6.22
CA ALA A 24 -3.23 -0.37 -5.76
C ALA A 24 -4.14 -0.71 -6.96
N ALA A 25 -5.21 -1.48 -6.74
CA ALA A 25 -6.16 -1.81 -7.81
C ALA A 25 -6.86 -0.57 -8.39
N GLY A 26 -7.14 0.41 -7.53
CA GLY A 26 -7.93 1.60 -7.84
C GLY A 26 -9.43 1.34 -7.78
N SER A 27 -10.17 2.41 -7.49
CA SER A 27 -11.62 2.41 -7.30
C SER A 27 -12.19 3.74 -7.77
N ARG A 28 -13.47 3.76 -8.13
CA ARG A 28 -14.24 4.99 -8.37
C ARG A 28 -14.74 5.62 -7.08
N ASP A 29 -14.66 4.90 -5.97
CA ASP A 29 -14.95 5.40 -4.65
C ASP A 29 -13.86 6.39 -4.20
N PRO A 30 -14.22 7.66 -3.91
CA PRO A 30 -13.26 8.65 -3.43
C PRO A 30 -12.58 8.26 -2.11
N ASP A 31 -13.24 7.50 -1.25
CA ASP A 31 -12.68 7.11 0.05
C ASP A 31 -11.52 6.14 -0.12
N ALA A 32 -11.61 5.22 -1.08
CA ALA A 32 -10.51 4.31 -1.42
C ALA A 32 -9.24 5.07 -1.89
N LYS A 33 -9.40 6.20 -2.59
CA LYS A 33 -8.29 7.07 -2.99
C LYS A 33 -7.68 7.77 -1.78
N THR A 34 -8.50 8.25 -0.86
CA THR A 34 -8.07 8.86 0.40
C THR A 34 -7.24 7.88 1.23
N ASP A 35 -7.71 6.65 1.37
CA ASP A 35 -7.02 5.59 2.12
C ASP A 35 -5.69 5.17 1.49
N THR A 36 -5.65 5.04 0.16
CA THR A 36 -4.42 4.73 -0.57
C THR A 36 -3.40 5.86 -0.41
N THR A 37 -3.85 7.11 -0.48
CA THR A 37 -2.99 8.30 -0.27
C THR A 37 -2.45 8.35 1.16
N ARG A 38 -3.29 8.09 2.16
CA ARG A 38 -2.87 7.96 3.56
C ARG A 38 -1.83 6.86 3.74
N THR A 39 -2.06 5.69 3.14
CA THR A 39 -1.12 4.56 3.20
C THR A 39 0.22 4.91 2.57
N ALA A 40 0.23 5.63 1.44
CA ALA A 40 1.46 6.12 0.82
C ALA A 40 2.22 7.09 1.73
N HIS A 41 1.53 8.03 2.38
CA HIS A 41 2.15 8.95 3.34
C HIS A 41 2.77 8.22 4.55
N LEU A 42 2.04 7.25 5.13
CA LEU A 42 2.56 6.46 6.25
C LEU A 42 3.80 5.66 5.85
N LEU A 43 3.78 5.04 4.65
CA LEU A 43 4.93 4.32 4.14
C LEU A 43 6.10 5.28 3.85
N ALA A 44 5.85 6.48 3.33
CA ALA A 44 6.88 7.48 3.06
C ALA A 44 7.57 7.94 4.35
N ALA A 45 6.79 8.24 5.39
CA ALA A 45 7.30 8.58 6.71
C ALA A 45 8.17 7.45 7.28
N ARG A 46 7.72 6.19 7.13
CA ARG A 46 8.45 5.02 7.63
C ARG A 46 9.76 4.75 6.86
N LEU A 47 9.77 4.91 5.54
CA LEU A 47 10.94 4.64 4.71
C LEU A 47 11.89 5.85 4.60
N GLY A 48 11.42 7.06 4.88
CA GLY A 48 12.20 8.29 4.71
C GLY A 48 12.54 8.59 3.24
N VAL A 49 11.67 8.19 2.32
CA VAL A 49 11.78 8.44 0.87
C VAL A 49 10.40 8.77 0.29
N PRO A 50 10.31 9.43 -0.87
CA PRO A 50 9.03 9.67 -1.52
C PRO A 50 8.30 8.37 -1.86
N VAL A 51 7.01 8.30 -1.55
CA VAL A 51 6.10 7.24 -1.98
C VAL A 51 4.94 7.88 -2.72
N LEU A 52 4.70 7.48 -3.97
CA LEU A 52 3.55 7.95 -4.74
C LEU A 52 2.49 6.85 -4.86
N PRO A 53 1.21 7.13 -4.57
CA PRO A 53 0.13 6.20 -4.89
C PRO A 53 -0.06 6.14 -6.42
N ALA A 54 -0.30 4.94 -6.93
CA ALA A 54 -0.62 4.70 -8.32
C ALA A 54 -1.63 3.55 -8.44
N TYR A 55 -2.38 3.52 -9.53
CA TYR A 55 -3.54 2.65 -9.66
C TYR A 55 -3.46 1.82 -10.94
N ALA A 56 -3.83 0.55 -10.83
CA ALA A 56 -3.93 -0.37 -11.97
C ALA A 56 -5.18 -0.09 -12.83
N SER A 57 -6.23 0.47 -12.23
CA SER A 57 -7.50 0.75 -12.89
C SER A 57 -8.27 1.86 -12.18
N ALA A 58 -9.36 2.34 -12.79
CA ALA A 58 -10.42 3.17 -12.21
C ALA A 58 -10.03 4.53 -11.58
N ALA A 59 -8.74 4.79 -11.38
CA ALA A 59 -8.19 5.98 -10.75
C ALA A 59 -6.84 6.33 -11.39
N THR A 60 -6.39 7.56 -11.16
CA THR A 60 -5.13 8.09 -11.66
C THR A 60 -4.31 8.67 -10.50
N PRO A 61 -2.97 8.68 -10.60
CA PRO A 61 -2.13 8.31 -11.77
C PRO A 61 -1.95 6.78 -11.96
N THR A 62 -1.58 6.36 -13.18
CA THR A 62 -1.13 4.99 -13.45
C THR A 62 0.28 4.74 -12.89
N VAL A 63 0.70 3.49 -12.79
CA VAL A 63 2.05 3.12 -12.31
C VAL A 63 3.14 3.76 -13.17
N GLU A 64 3.02 3.69 -14.49
CA GLU A 64 3.97 4.29 -15.44
C GLU A 64 4.04 5.80 -15.29
N THR A 65 2.91 6.45 -15.04
CA THR A 65 2.84 7.89 -14.81
C THR A 65 3.55 8.27 -13.51
N ALA A 66 3.36 7.50 -12.44
CA ALA A 66 4.05 7.70 -11.18
C ALA A 66 5.58 7.46 -11.31
N VAL A 67 5.99 6.42 -12.02
CA VAL A 67 7.40 6.14 -12.33
C VAL A 67 8.02 7.30 -13.10
N ARG A 68 7.40 7.76 -14.19
CA ARG A 68 7.86 8.93 -14.96
C ARG A 68 7.99 10.17 -14.09
N THR A 69 7.03 10.41 -13.20
CA THR A 69 7.06 11.54 -12.26
C THR A 69 8.26 11.45 -11.32
N LEU A 70 8.58 10.26 -10.80
CA LEU A 70 9.74 10.06 -9.92
C LEU A 70 11.06 10.17 -10.67
N LEU A 71 11.14 9.64 -11.90
CA LEU A 71 12.31 9.79 -12.77
C LEU A 71 12.60 11.27 -13.07
N ALA A 72 11.56 12.05 -13.39
CA ALA A 72 11.67 13.50 -13.61
C ALA A 72 12.15 14.26 -12.36
N ARG A 73 11.89 13.72 -11.15
CA ARG A 73 12.40 14.22 -9.86
C ARG A 73 13.79 13.69 -9.51
N GLY A 74 14.50 13.08 -10.45
CA GLY A 74 15.86 12.56 -10.27
C GLY A 74 15.96 11.26 -9.47
N ARG A 75 14.84 10.57 -9.22
CA ARG A 75 14.85 9.26 -8.55
C ARG A 75 15.23 8.19 -9.57
N ARG A 76 16.11 7.27 -9.19
CA ARG A 76 16.67 6.22 -10.06
C ARG A 76 16.37 4.83 -9.52
N HIS A 77 16.34 4.65 -8.21
CA HIS A 77 15.99 3.41 -7.54
C HIS A 77 14.52 3.46 -7.12
N ILE A 78 13.63 3.15 -8.06
CA ILE A 78 12.18 3.23 -7.85
C ILE A 78 11.64 1.82 -7.66
N ALA A 79 11.31 1.47 -6.42
CA ALA A 79 10.69 0.20 -6.09
C ALA A 79 9.16 0.27 -6.21
N LEU A 80 8.53 -0.87 -6.45
CA LEU A 80 7.07 -0.99 -6.43
C LEU A 80 6.63 -1.74 -5.17
N ALA A 81 5.80 -1.08 -4.36
CA ALA A 81 5.10 -1.67 -3.24
C ALA A 81 3.72 -2.16 -3.72
N SER A 82 3.54 -3.48 -3.75
CA SER A 82 2.32 -4.14 -4.20
C SER A 82 1.24 -4.10 -3.11
N TYR A 83 0.34 -3.11 -3.19
CA TYR A 83 -0.79 -2.94 -2.26
C TYR A 83 -2.02 -3.73 -2.73
N PHE A 84 -1.81 -5.03 -2.88
CA PHE A 84 -2.83 -6.01 -3.25
C PHE A 84 -2.87 -7.11 -2.19
N THR A 85 -4.06 -7.64 -1.90
CA THR A 85 -4.24 -8.71 -0.91
C THR A 85 -3.85 -10.09 -1.44
N ALA A 86 -3.88 -10.29 -2.76
CA ALA A 86 -3.54 -11.55 -3.40
C ALA A 86 -2.80 -11.34 -4.72
N PRO A 87 -2.08 -12.36 -5.22
CA PRO A 87 -1.61 -12.39 -6.61
C PRO A 87 -2.77 -12.30 -7.60
N GLY A 88 -2.50 -11.79 -8.79
CA GLY A 88 -3.51 -11.64 -9.83
C GLY A 88 -3.06 -10.66 -10.90
N ARG A 89 -3.92 -10.45 -11.92
CA ARG A 89 -3.59 -9.65 -13.09
C ARG A 89 -3.01 -8.27 -12.75
N PHE A 90 -3.69 -7.49 -11.90
CA PHE A 90 -3.23 -6.16 -11.54
C PHE A 90 -1.87 -6.15 -10.84
N ALA A 91 -1.65 -7.09 -9.91
CA ALA A 91 -0.36 -7.21 -9.23
C ALA A 91 0.76 -7.57 -10.23
N THR A 92 0.49 -8.49 -11.16
CA THR A 92 1.44 -8.91 -12.20
C THR A 92 1.78 -7.77 -13.15
N GLU A 93 0.78 -7.10 -13.71
CA GLU A 93 0.97 -5.98 -14.65
C GLU A 93 1.72 -4.82 -13.97
N CYS A 94 1.34 -4.47 -12.74
CA CYS A 94 2.04 -3.42 -11.98
C CYS A 94 3.50 -3.80 -11.70
N ALA A 95 3.77 -5.06 -11.32
CA ALA A 95 5.13 -5.52 -11.06
C ALA A 95 6.01 -5.46 -12.32
N GLN A 96 5.47 -5.75 -13.50
CA GLN A 96 6.18 -5.64 -14.77
C GLN A 96 6.56 -4.19 -15.13
N ALA A 97 5.78 -3.21 -14.66
CA ALA A 97 6.07 -1.79 -14.85
C ALA A 97 7.11 -1.23 -13.86
N ALA A 98 7.59 -2.03 -12.90
CA ALA A 98 8.57 -1.59 -11.92
C ALA A 98 9.98 -1.48 -12.54
N PRO A 99 10.67 -0.33 -12.42
CA PRO A 99 11.98 -0.14 -13.05
C PRO A 99 13.16 -0.71 -12.25
N TRP A 100 12.92 -1.25 -11.04
CA TRP A 100 13.97 -1.83 -10.20
C TRP A 100 13.53 -3.12 -9.50
N ILE A 101 12.83 -3.02 -8.38
CA ILE A 101 12.29 -4.17 -7.64
C ILE A 101 10.78 -4.02 -7.47
N ALA A 102 10.07 -5.15 -7.47
CA ALA A 102 8.66 -5.21 -7.17
C ALA A 102 8.43 -6.15 -5.98
N ALA A 103 7.86 -5.62 -4.91
CA ALA A 103 7.46 -6.41 -3.77
C ALA A 103 6.30 -7.34 -4.12
N ALA A 104 6.30 -8.55 -3.56
CA ALA A 104 5.15 -9.44 -3.67
C ALA A 104 3.89 -8.79 -3.03
N PRO A 105 2.67 -9.16 -3.47
CA PRO A 105 1.44 -8.78 -2.79
C PRO A 105 1.48 -9.10 -1.29
N LEU A 106 0.61 -8.45 -0.51
CA LEU A 106 0.51 -8.69 0.92
C LEU A 106 0.29 -10.17 1.21
N GLY A 107 -0.67 -10.81 0.53
CA GLY A 107 -0.84 -12.26 0.52
C GLY A 107 -0.83 -12.86 1.92
N THR A 108 -0.07 -13.94 2.09
CA THR A 108 0.09 -14.69 3.33
C THR A 108 1.12 -14.08 4.30
N HIS A 109 1.48 -12.81 4.15
CA HIS A 109 2.44 -12.17 5.08
C HIS A 109 1.89 -12.20 6.51
N PRO A 110 2.68 -12.57 7.55
CA PRO A 110 2.18 -12.70 8.92
C PRO A 110 1.42 -11.47 9.45
N SER A 111 1.85 -10.26 9.08
CA SER A 111 1.14 -9.02 9.44
C SER A 111 -0.30 -8.95 8.93
N MET A 112 -0.66 -9.65 7.85
CA MET A 112 -2.06 -9.72 7.40
C MET A 112 -2.91 -10.54 8.36
N ALA A 113 -2.42 -11.68 8.82
CA ALA A 113 -3.12 -12.47 9.84
C ALA A 113 -3.30 -11.67 11.13
N HIS A 114 -2.24 -11.00 11.60
CA HIS A 114 -2.32 -10.14 12.77
C HIS A 114 -3.32 -8.98 12.59
N LEU A 115 -3.34 -8.34 11.41
CA LEU A 115 -4.29 -7.26 11.13
C LEU A 115 -5.74 -7.78 11.15
N LEU A 116 -6.00 -8.93 10.55
CA LEU A 116 -7.34 -9.53 10.53
C LEU A 116 -7.84 -9.84 11.95
N LEU A 117 -7.00 -10.47 12.77
CA LEU A 117 -7.33 -10.76 14.17
C LEU A 117 -7.54 -9.47 14.97
N HIS A 118 -6.69 -8.47 14.79
CA HIS A 118 -6.84 -7.19 15.46
C HIS A 118 -8.17 -6.50 15.11
N ARG A 119 -8.58 -6.48 13.83
CA ARG A 119 -9.87 -5.90 13.41
C ARG A 119 -11.07 -6.70 13.91
N TYR A 120 -10.92 -8.01 14.03
CA TYR A 120 -11.93 -8.87 14.64
C TYR A 120 -12.14 -8.51 16.12
N ASP A 121 -11.05 -8.40 16.88
CA ASP A 121 -11.09 -8.03 18.30
C ASP A 121 -11.67 -6.62 18.53
N GLU A 122 -11.29 -5.63 17.70
CA GLU A 122 -11.88 -4.29 17.73
C GLU A 122 -13.41 -4.31 17.57
N THR A 123 -13.89 -5.17 16.67
CA THR A 123 -15.32 -5.31 16.39
C THR A 123 -16.06 -5.96 17.56
N LEU A 124 -15.46 -6.99 18.19
CA LEU A 124 -16.02 -7.62 19.38
C LEU A 124 -16.10 -6.63 20.56
N ALA A 125 -15.03 -5.86 20.80
CA ALA A 125 -15.00 -4.87 21.87
C ALA A 125 -16.08 -3.79 21.67
N ALA A 126 -16.23 -3.30 20.43
CA ALA A 126 -17.27 -2.33 20.11
C ALA A 126 -18.69 -2.89 20.33
N ALA A 127 -18.93 -4.15 19.96
CA ALA A 127 -20.21 -4.82 20.16
C ALA A 127 -20.53 -5.06 21.65
N SER A 128 -19.53 -5.42 22.47
CA SER A 128 -19.71 -5.60 23.92
C SER A 128 -19.96 -4.29 24.66
N THR A 129 -19.54 -3.15 24.10
CA THR A 129 -19.78 -1.82 24.69
C THR A 129 -21.19 -1.30 24.37
N ALA A 130 -21.82 -1.82 23.32
CA ALA A 130 -23.18 -1.50 22.90
C ALA A 130 -24.24 -2.32 23.67
N VAL A 131 -24.15 -2.39 25.01
CA VAL A 131 -25.24 -2.95 25.83
C VAL A 131 -26.48 -2.07 25.63
N PRO A 132 -27.63 -2.61 25.21
CA PRO A 132 -28.83 -1.81 25.04
C PRO A 132 -29.29 -1.29 26.40
N GLU A 133 -29.50 0.02 26.49
CA GLU A 133 -30.20 0.64 27.60
C GLU A 133 -31.60 0.02 27.67
N LEU A 134 -31.80 -0.91 28.60
CA LEU A 134 -33.11 -1.45 28.91
C LEU A 134 -33.96 -0.29 29.43
N ALA A 135 -34.81 0.25 28.54
CA ALA A 135 -35.80 1.24 28.89
C ALA A 135 -36.68 0.67 30.01
N SER A 136 -36.45 1.16 31.22
CA SER A 136 -37.33 0.96 32.37
C SER A 136 -38.16 2.23 32.52
N ALA A 137 -39.45 2.15 32.16
CA ALA A 137 -40.58 2.88 32.74
C ALA A 137 -41.88 2.42 32.06
#